data_AF-G0TW82-F1
#
_entry.id   AF-G0TW82-F1
#
_cell.length_a   1.000
_cell.length_b   1.000
_cell.length_c   1.000
_cell.angle_alpha   90.00
_cell.angle_beta   90.00
_cell.angle_gamma   90.00
#
_symmetry.space_group_name_H-M   'P 1'
#
loop_
_entity.id
_entity.type
_entity.pdbx_description
1 polymer ?
#
loop_
_entity_poly.entity_id
_entity_poly.type
_entity_poly.pdbx_seq_one_letter_code
_entity_poly.pdbx_strand_id
1 'polypeptide(L)'
;MQRVRSAVCRFNSQWTCATHGAMQTRPFMSGSDITSALPDPPYGLPNSPRFEAERRGAFSKAWLERLPEIKPLARNAVYLPGKEELWRLPAHKGLEKVVEHLPYHDVLRYITEHSLFFLFETLLRARDAPLPHVMYEDFMKCCTFASLQKPPEEQFALPSALLRALLCIAAYQCTLDHNYFTTCQLLFARMEQQQQTTPEVISAWVYCCAASAKVEDAFAYAKYMAERDIPFDMMVFSLMQNPSVNPVMKEARAVSQAAEKMGSIRISAALGILLAERTLSLSVQVFAREKGLRCGPRTVKALVGFLARDGTASHLLYVLLRARKNELLPEFHGLPQIAFTSEEEEVILQHVTARGEHDKSFAMAYTLIRTLVQGDSPQELFRALTHATRLRGEDEADELTSTSTGDAEPTAVRALSDGVDERSLTAIIRSVRDILEGVDALDRAGRWTRQSTPHSVGSSRLSARRRELDELQQCSVPSNIRVLAERHLAAELTDAERSVRLSTAWVNPDGSL
;
A
#
# COMPACT_ATOMS: atom_id res chain seq x y z
N MET A 1 -36.38 -34.65 5.87
CA MET A 1 -36.35 -33.70 4.72
C MET A 1 -37.66 -32.91 4.49
N GLN A 2 -38.48 -32.63 5.52
CA GLN A 2 -39.69 -31.79 5.38
C GLN A 2 -39.69 -30.52 6.24
N ARG A 3 -38.69 -30.33 7.13
CA ARG A 3 -38.55 -29.10 7.94
C ARG A 3 -37.65 -28.02 7.33
N VAL A 4 -36.90 -28.32 6.27
CA VAL A 4 -36.06 -27.34 5.54
C VAL A 4 -36.85 -26.57 4.47
N ARG A 5 -38.00 -27.10 4.00
CA ARG A 5 -38.88 -26.39 3.04
C ARG A 5 -39.77 -25.30 3.67
N SER A 6 -39.96 -25.32 4.99
CA SER A 6 -40.78 -24.31 5.72
C SER A 6 -40.03 -22.99 5.95
N ALA A 7 -38.70 -23.03 6.07
CA ALA A 7 -37.88 -21.82 6.27
C ALA A 7 -37.66 -21.02 4.98
N VAL A 8 -37.68 -21.69 3.81
CA VAL A 8 -37.49 -21.03 2.51
C VAL A 8 -38.75 -20.28 2.03
N CYS A 9 -39.95 -20.69 2.45
CA CYS A 9 -41.18 -19.96 2.11
C CYS A 9 -41.46 -18.73 3.00
N ARG A 10 -40.87 -18.61 4.20
CA ARG A 10 -41.03 -17.41 5.05
C ARG A 10 -40.04 -16.29 4.71
N PHE A 11 -38.94 -16.60 4.04
CA PHE A 11 -37.97 -15.59 3.59
C PHE A 11 -38.45 -14.82 2.35
N ASN A 12 -39.31 -15.41 1.51
CA ASN A 12 -39.85 -14.76 0.32
C ASN A 12 -41.06 -13.84 0.57
N SER A 13 -41.75 -13.93 1.71
CA SER A 13 -42.92 -13.08 2.00
C SER A 13 -42.58 -11.76 2.72
N GLN A 14 -41.36 -11.61 3.24
CA GLN A 14 -40.90 -10.34 3.84
C GLN A 14 -40.22 -9.42 2.83
N TRP A 15 -39.87 -9.91 1.63
CA TRP A 15 -39.35 -9.09 0.54
C TRP A 15 -40.44 -8.55 -0.41
N THR A 16 -41.67 -9.07 -0.34
CA THR A 16 -42.77 -8.65 -1.24
C THR A 16 -43.73 -7.61 -0.65
N CYS A 17 -43.54 -7.16 0.60
CA CYS A 17 -44.40 -6.14 1.22
C CYS A 17 -43.77 -4.74 1.33
N ALA A 18 -42.58 -4.50 0.76
CA ALA A 18 -41.95 -3.19 0.73
C ALA A 18 -42.02 -2.48 -0.64
N THR A 19 -42.83 -2.98 -1.57
CA THR A 19 -42.93 -2.45 -2.94
C THR A 19 -44.23 -1.73 -3.28
N HIS A 20 -45.13 -1.48 -2.33
CA HIS A 20 -46.34 -0.66 -2.55
C HIS A 20 -46.46 0.44 -1.48
N GLY A 21 -45.73 1.53 -1.71
CA GLY A 21 -45.84 2.77 -0.94
C GLY A 21 -45.33 3.94 -1.77
N ALA A 22 -46.26 4.65 -2.41
CA ALA A 22 -46.11 5.95 -3.07
C ALA A 22 -44.92 6.13 -4.03
N MET A 23 -45.23 6.00 -5.33
CA MET A 23 -44.54 6.72 -6.40
C MET A 23 -44.61 8.24 -6.08
N GLN A 24 -43.61 8.76 -5.37
CA GLN A 24 -43.14 10.11 -5.60
C GLN A 24 -42.07 10.01 -6.67
N THR A 25 -42.39 10.52 -7.85
CA THR A 25 -41.46 10.78 -8.93
C THR A 25 -40.33 11.68 -8.41
N ARG A 26 -39.27 11.07 -7.88
CA ARG A 26 -37.99 11.75 -7.71
C ARG A 26 -37.49 12.09 -9.11
N PRO A 27 -37.06 13.34 -9.35
CA PRO A 27 -36.51 13.71 -10.65
C PRO A 27 -35.33 12.80 -10.96
N PHE A 28 -35.23 12.40 -12.22
CA PHE A 28 -34.11 11.67 -12.79
C PHE A 28 -32.83 12.44 -12.39
N MET A 29 -32.09 11.92 -11.40
CA MET A 29 -30.85 12.56 -10.99
C MET A 29 -29.88 12.46 -12.16
N SER A 30 -29.24 13.58 -12.47
CA SER A 30 -28.26 13.65 -13.55
C SER A 30 -27.09 12.70 -13.26
N GLY A 31 -26.43 12.17 -14.28
CA GLY A 31 -25.31 11.22 -14.12
C GLY A 31 -24.18 11.73 -13.22
N SER A 32 -24.04 13.05 -13.04
CA SER A 32 -23.06 13.69 -12.15
C SER A 32 -23.41 13.62 -10.65
N ASP A 33 -24.67 13.41 -10.30
CA ASP A 33 -25.10 13.39 -8.88
C ASP A 33 -24.83 12.03 -8.22
N ILE A 34 -24.65 10.95 -9.00
CA ILE A 34 -24.41 9.60 -8.48
C ILE A 34 -22.93 9.37 -8.15
N THR A 35 -22.01 9.95 -8.93
CA THR A 35 -20.56 9.73 -8.76
C THR A 35 -19.96 10.59 -7.67
N SER A 36 -20.53 11.77 -7.41
CA SER A 36 -20.20 12.60 -6.24
C SER A 36 -20.55 11.92 -4.91
N ALA A 37 -21.49 10.98 -4.91
CA ALA A 37 -21.90 10.20 -3.74
C ALA A 37 -21.08 8.92 -3.51
N LEU A 38 -20.27 8.46 -4.48
CA LEU A 38 -19.42 7.28 -4.28
C LEU A 38 -18.24 7.61 -3.37
N PRO A 39 -17.89 6.77 -2.37
CA PRO A 39 -16.71 7.00 -1.56
C PRO A 39 -15.41 6.80 -2.37
N ASP A 40 -14.38 7.58 -2.07
CA ASP A 40 -13.05 7.38 -2.65
C ASP A 40 -12.23 6.37 -1.82
N PRO A 41 -11.57 5.39 -2.46
CA PRO A 41 -10.69 4.47 -1.75
C PRO A 41 -9.46 5.21 -1.18
N PRO A 42 -9.08 4.95 0.09
CA PRO A 42 -8.00 5.67 0.77
C PRO A 42 -6.62 5.13 0.39
N TYR A 43 -6.10 5.52 -0.79
CA TYR A 43 -4.79 5.07 -1.29
C TYR A 43 -3.56 5.65 -0.55
N GLY A 44 -3.72 6.75 0.19
CA GLY A 44 -2.62 7.45 0.85
C GLY A 44 -1.60 8.09 -0.12
N LEU A 45 -1.87 8.13 -1.42
CA LEU A 45 -0.99 8.72 -2.44
C LEU A 45 -1.05 10.25 -2.43
N PRO A 46 0.06 10.96 -2.69
CA PRO A 46 0.09 12.42 -2.72
C PRO A 46 -0.61 13.02 -3.95
N ASN A 47 -1.25 14.18 -3.76
CA ASN A 47 -1.83 15.00 -4.82
C ASN A 47 -0.80 16.02 -5.34
N SER A 48 0.35 15.54 -5.83
CA SER A 48 1.39 16.38 -6.46
C SER A 48 1.51 16.03 -7.95
N PRO A 49 1.80 17.00 -8.85
CA PRO A 49 2.06 16.71 -10.26
C PRO A 49 3.29 15.80 -10.45
N ARG A 50 4.27 15.86 -9.53
CA ARG A 50 5.46 14.99 -9.57
C ARG A 50 5.08 13.51 -9.55
N PHE A 51 4.00 13.14 -8.85
CA PHE A 51 3.58 11.75 -8.62
C PHE A 51 2.29 11.37 -9.37
N GLU A 52 2.02 12.01 -10.50
CA GLU A 52 0.86 11.68 -11.34
C GLU A 52 0.92 10.27 -11.91
N ALA A 53 2.11 9.77 -12.24
CA ALA A 53 2.30 8.42 -12.76
C ALA A 53 1.83 7.35 -11.76
N GLU A 54 2.17 7.53 -10.48
CA GLU A 54 1.80 6.63 -9.38
C GLU A 54 0.30 6.65 -9.08
N ARG A 55 -0.42 7.70 -9.51
CA ARG A 55 -1.89 7.76 -9.43
C ARG A 55 -2.60 7.08 -10.60
N ARG A 56 -1.91 6.74 -11.70
CA ARG A 56 -2.55 6.16 -12.89
C ARG A 56 -3.21 4.81 -12.64
N GLY A 57 -2.71 4.06 -11.65
CA GLY A 57 -3.33 2.83 -11.21
C GLY A 57 -4.71 3.06 -10.59
N ALA A 58 -4.91 4.14 -9.85
CA ALA A 58 -6.13 4.37 -9.07
C ALA A 58 -7.41 4.30 -9.93
N PHE A 59 -8.44 3.68 -9.36
CA PHE A 59 -9.74 3.57 -10.01
C PHE A 59 -10.37 4.95 -10.17
N SER A 60 -10.84 5.25 -11.38
CA SER A 60 -11.44 6.56 -11.71
C SER A 60 -12.96 6.45 -11.80
N LYS A 61 -13.68 7.22 -10.97
CA LYS A 61 -15.14 7.32 -11.04
C LYS A 61 -15.62 7.87 -12.38
N ALA A 62 -14.84 8.74 -13.03
CA ALA A 62 -15.15 9.25 -14.37
C ALA A 62 -15.21 8.13 -15.42
N TRP A 63 -14.53 7.00 -15.20
CA TRP A 63 -14.67 5.83 -16.07
C TRP A 63 -16.05 5.16 -15.90
N LEU A 64 -16.61 5.14 -14.69
CA LEU A 64 -17.98 4.63 -14.45
C LEU A 64 -19.03 5.47 -15.20
N GLU A 65 -18.85 6.78 -15.27
CA GLU A 65 -19.75 7.70 -16.00
C GLU A 65 -19.77 7.40 -17.51
N ARG A 66 -18.68 6.86 -18.04
CA ARG A 66 -18.53 6.52 -19.47
C ARG A 66 -19.02 5.12 -19.82
N LEU A 67 -19.36 4.28 -18.83
CA LEU A 67 -19.88 2.93 -19.09
C LEU A 67 -21.14 2.89 -19.98
N PRO A 68 -22.12 3.81 -19.85
CA PRO A 68 -23.27 3.85 -20.74
C PRO A 68 -22.90 4.10 -22.21
N GLU A 69 -21.84 4.87 -22.48
CA GLU A 69 -21.34 5.14 -23.84
C GLU A 69 -20.71 3.90 -24.48
N ILE A 70 -20.08 3.04 -23.67
CA ILE A 70 -19.42 1.80 -24.14
C ILE A 70 -20.43 0.68 -24.37
N LYS A 71 -21.58 0.70 -23.69
CA LYS A 71 -22.64 -0.32 -23.80
C LYS A 71 -23.03 -0.70 -25.25
N PRO A 72 -23.32 0.23 -26.18
CA PRO A 72 -23.64 -0.13 -27.57
C PRO A 72 -22.47 -0.81 -28.29
N LEU A 73 -21.23 -0.35 -28.05
CA LEU A 73 -20.03 -0.95 -28.65
C LEU A 73 -19.84 -2.39 -28.15
N ALA A 74 -19.93 -2.60 -26.84
CA ALA A 74 -19.81 -3.93 -26.24
C ALA A 74 -20.93 -4.88 -26.72
N ARG A 75 -22.16 -4.37 -26.90
CA ARG A 75 -23.27 -5.17 -27.44
C ARG A 75 -23.02 -5.60 -28.89
N ASN A 76 -22.44 -4.72 -29.71
CA ASN A 76 -22.15 -5.02 -31.11
C ASN A 76 -20.94 -5.96 -31.26
N ALA A 77 -19.98 -5.91 -30.34
CA ALA A 77 -18.77 -6.75 -30.37
C ALA A 77 -19.04 -8.25 -30.15
N VAL A 78 -20.23 -8.64 -29.69
CA VAL A 78 -20.61 -10.05 -29.47
C VAL A 78 -20.94 -10.78 -30.78
N TYR A 79 -21.27 -10.05 -31.84
CA TYR A 79 -21.64 -10.66 -33.12
C TYR A 79 -20.39 -11.15 -33.87
N LEU A 80 -20.49 -12.37 -34.39
CA LEU A 80 -19.46 -12.94 -35.26
C LEU A 80 -19.47 -12.27 -36.64
N PRO A 81 -18.32 -12.19 -37.33
CA PRO A 81 -18.25 -11.70 -38.70
C PRO A 81 -19.03 -12.62 -39.65
N GLY A 82 -19.43 -12.07 -40.81
CA GLY A 82 -20.05 -12.87 -41.87
C GLY A 82 -19.10 -13.94 -42.41
N LYS A 83 -19.63 -15.04 -42.93
CA LYS A 83 -18.82 -16.16 -43.46
C LYS A 83 -17.85 -15.69 -44.55
N GLU A 84 -18.34 -14.87 -45.48
CA GLU A 84 -17.62 -14.36 -46.63
C GLU A 84 -16.53 -13.38 -46.20
N GLU A 85 -16.77 -12.63 -45.12
CA GLU A 85 -15.78 -11.75 -44.51
C GLU A 85 -14.68 -12.55 -43.84
N LEU A 86 -15.04 -13.54 -43.01
CA LEU A 86 -14.09 -14.44 -42.36
C LEU A 86 -13.23 -15.20 -43.37
N TRP A 87 -13.83 -15.69 -44.47
CA TRP A 87 -13.12 -16.44 -45.51
C TRP A 87 -12.15 -15.58 -46.33
N ARG A 88 -12.38 -14.25 -46.37
CA ARG A 88 -11.48 -13.30 -47.04
C ARG A 88 -10.35 -12.81 -46.14
N LEU A 89 -10.38 -13.10 -44.84
CA LEU A 89 -9.31 -12.68 -43.93
C LEU A 89 -8.00 -13.40 -44.25
N PRO A 90 -6.84 -12.74 -44.02
CA PRO A 90 -5.56 -13.41 -44.04
C PRO A 90 -5.52 -14.61 -43.08
N ALA A 91 -4.83 -15.68 -43.46
CA ALA A 91 -4.83 -16.94 -42.73
C ALA A 91 -4.52 -16.79 -41.23
N HIS A 92 -3.51 -15.99 -40.86
CA HIS A 92 -3.14 -15.76 -39.45
C HIS A 92 -4.28 -15.11 -38.64
N LYS A 93 -4.93 -14.06 -39.19
CA LYS A 93 -6.08 -13.39 -38.54
C LYS A 93 -7.31 -14.28 -38.49
N GLY A 94 -7.54 -15.07 -39.54
CA GLY A 94 -8.62 -16.04 -39.58
C GLY A 94 -8.46 -17.10 -38.49
N LEU A 95 -7.26 -17.66 -38.34
CA LEU A 95 -6.94 -18.64 -37.30
C LEU A 95 -7.10 -18.05 -35.90
N GLU A 96 -6.55 -16.86 -35.63
CA GLU A 96 -6.73 -16.19 -34.33
C GLU A 96 -8.21 -15.96 -34.01
N LYS A 97 -9.00 -15.45 -34.97
CA LYS A 97 -10.43 -15.19 -34.78
C LYS A 97 -11.25 -16.45 -34.53
N VAL A 98 -10.91 -17.55 -35.19
CA VAL A 98 -11.54 -18.85 -34.98
C VAL A 98 -11.16 -19.37 -33.60
N VAL A 99 -9.86 -19.38 -33.27
CA VAL A 99 -9.32 -19.85 -31.98
C VAL A 99 -9.90 -19.10 -30.78
N GLU A 100 -10.11 -17.78 -30.88
CA GLU A 100 -10.75 -16.97 -29.83
C GLU A 100 -12.13 -17.50 -29.38
N HIS A 101 -12.82 -18.24 -30.26
CA HIS A 101 -14.17 -18.74 -30.01
C HIS A 101 -14.25 -20.26 -29.81
N LEU A 102 -13.14 -20.99 -29.98
CA LEU A 102 -13.10 -22.43 -29.75
C LEU A 102 -12.83 -22.77 -28.28
N PRO A 103 -13.26 -23.95 -27.80
CA PRO A 103 -12.90 -24.45 -26.48
C PRO A 103 -11.38 -24.63 -26.33
N TYR A 104 -10.86 -24.37 -25.13
CA TYR A 104 -9.42 -24.39 -24.84
C TYR A 104 -8.71 -25.68 -25.29
N HIS A 105 -9.26 -26.86 -24.94
CA HIS A 105 -8.63 -28.14 -25.31
C HIS A 105 -8.74 -28.49 -26.79
N ASP A 106 -9.78 -28.02 -27.49
CA ASP A 106 -9.89 -28.20 -28.94
C ASP A 106 -8.81 -27.38 -29.65
N VAL A 107 -8.54 -26.16 -29.18
CA VAL A 107 -7.45 -25.33 -29.70
C VAL A 107 -6.10 -26.02 -29.45
N LEU A 108 -5.84 -26.53 -28.24
CA LEU A 108 -4.60 -27.26 -27.95
C LEU A 108 -4.41 -28.45 -28.89
N ARG A 109 -5.48 -29.19 -29.21
CA ARG A 109 -5.44 -30.27 -30.20
C ARG A 109 -5.00 -29.77 -31.57
N TYR A 110 -5.61 -28.69 -32.08
CA TYR A 110 -5.23 -28.11 -33.38
C TYR A 110 -3.79 -27.57 -33.38
N ILE A 111 -3.36 -26.94 -32.29
CA ILE A 111 -1.97 -26.47 -32.14
C ILE A 111 -1.00 -27.66 -32.19
N THR A 112 -1.30 -28.75 -31.48
CA THR A 112 -0.46 -29.96 -31.44
C THR A 112 -0.41 -30.66 -32.79
N GLU A 113 -1.56 -30.81 -33.45
CA GLU A 113 -1.69 -31.49 -34.74
C GLU A 113 -0.98 -30.74 -35.89
N HIS A 114 -1.04 -29.40 -35.88
CA HIS A 114 -0.49 -28.57 -36.96
C HIS A 114 0.78 -27.79 -36.57
N SER A 115 1.28 -27.99 -35.35
CA SER A 115 2.48 -27.32 -34.81
C SER A 115 2.41 -25.78 -34.85
N LEU A 116 1.23 -25.21 -34.60
CA LEU A 116 0.94 -23.77 -34.69
C LEU A 116 1.21 -23.06 -33.34
N PHE A 117 2.42 -23.18 -32.80
CA PHE A 117 2.76 -22.70 -31.44
C PHE A 117 2.61 -21.17 -31.25
N PHE A 118 2.60 -20.38 -32.32
CA PHE A 118 2.35 -18.94 -32.23
C PHE A 118 0.95 -18.61 -31.69
N LEU A 119 0.00 -19.56 -31.73
CA LEU A 119 -1.36 -19.39 -31.21
C LEU A 119 -1.45 -19.54 -29.68
N PHE A 120 -0.37 -19.91 -28.97
CA PHE A 120 -0.39 -20.00 -27.50
C PHE A 120 -0.77 -18.67 -26.83
N GLU A 121 -0.37 -17.52 -27.40
CA GLU A 121 -0.75 -16.21 -26.86
C GLU A 121 -2.26 -15.96 -26.96
N THR A 122 -2.88 -16.37 -28.06
CA THR A 122 -4.34 -16.25 -28.25
C THR A 122 -5.08 -17.18 -27.30
N LEU A 123 -4.53 -18.36 -27.05
CA LEU A 123 -5.11 -19.34 -26.13
C LEU A 123 -5.12 -18.85 -24.67
N LEU A 124 -4.25 -17.90 -24.30
CA LEU A 124 -4.32 -17.26 -22.98
C LEU A 124 -5.64 -16.54 -22.72
N ARG A 125 -6.36 -16.15 -23.78
CA ARG A 125 -7.64 -15.43 -23.74
C ARG A 125 -8.86 -16.35 -23.83
N ALA A 126 -8.67 -17.66 -23.94
CA ALA A 126 -9.77 -18.59 -24.09
C ALA A 126 -10.72 -18.50 -22.89
N ARG A 127 -12.03 -18.61 -23.17
CA ARG A 127 -13.10 -18.42 -22.18
C ARG A 127 -13.02 -19.42 -21.02
N ASP A 128 -12.56 -20.63 -21.31
CA ASP A 128 -12.44 -21.76 -20.40
C ASP A 128 -10.98 -22.09 -20.07
N ALA A 129 -10.05 -21.15 -20.28
CA ALA A 129 -8.65 -21.32 -19.92
C ALA A 129 -8.49 -21.60 -18.41
N PRO A 130 -7.69 -22.61 -18.02
CA PRO A 130 -7.44 -22.92 -16.62
C PRO A 130 -6.45 -21.93 -15.98
N LEU A 131 -6.04 -22.19 -14.74
CA LEU A 131 -5.01 -21.39 -14.08
C LEU A 131 -3.64 -21.53 -14.79
N PRO A 132 -2.78 -20.50 -14.75
CA PRO A 132 -1.58 -20.43 -15.58
C PRO A 132 -0.58 -21.58 -15.37
N HIS A 133 -0.50 -22.19 -14.20
CA HIS A 133 0.34 -23.38 -14.00
C HIS A 133 -0.15 -24.60 -14.80
N VAL A 134 -1.47 -24.78 -14.94
CA VAL A 134 -2.05 -25.84 -15.77
C VAL A 134 -1.79 -25.54 -17.24
N MET A 135 -1.94 -24.27 -17.63
CA MET A 135 -1.68 -23.84 -19.01
C MET A 135 -0.22 -24.07 -19.41
N TYR A 136 0.73 -23.74 -18.53
CA TYR A 136 2.15 -24.03 -18.76
C TYR A 136 2.39 -25.52 -19.01
N GLU A 137 1.85 -26.39 -18.15
CA GLU A 137 1.96 -27.85 -18.31
C GLU A 137 1.35 -28.33 -19.63
N ASP A 138 0.20 -27.78 -20.02
CA ASP A 138 -0.44 -28.12 -21.29
C ASP A 138 0.35 -27.61 -22.51
N PHE A 139 1.01 -26.46 -22.41
CA PHE A 139 1.91 -25.97 -23.46
C PHE A 139 3.12 -26.89 -23.61
N MET A 140 3.72 -27.32 -22.51
CA MET A 140 4.83 -28.28 -22.54
C MET A 140 4.40 -29.63 -23.14
N LYS A 141 3.21 -30.13 -22.78
CA LYS A 141 2.63 -31.34 -23.41
C LYS A 141 2.42 -31.16 -24.91
N CYS A 142 1.91 -30.00 -25.35
CA CYS A 142 1.75 -29.72 -26.79
C CYS A 142 3.10 -29.75 -27.50
N CYS A 143 4.14 -29.13 -26.92
CA CYS A 143 5.49 -29.18 -27.48
C CYS A 143 6.03 -30.62 -27.57
N THR A 144 5.67 -31.47 -26.60
CA THR A 144 6.08 -32.88 -26.53
C THR A 144 5.41 -33.73 -27.61
N PHE A 145 4.11 -33.56 -27.82
CA PHE A 145 3.32 -34.40 -28.72
C PHE A 145 3.08 -33.77 -30.10
N ALA A 146 3.74 -32.65 -30.40
CA ALA A 146 3.57 -31.96 -31.66
C ALA A 146 3.97 -32.82 -32.87
N SER A 147 3.26 -32.63 -33.98
CA SER A 147 3.53 -33.32 -35.24
C SER A 147 4.89 -32.97 -35.83
N LEU A 148 5.38 -31.74 -35.62
CA LEU A 148 6.70 -31.28 -36.02
C LEU A 148 7.61 -31.17 -34.79
N GLN A 149 8.68 -31.95 -34.79
CA GLN A 149 9.69 -31.96 -33.73
C GLN A 149 10.95 -31.22 -34.20
N LYS A 150 11.28 -30.13 -33.52
CA LYS A 150 12.57 -29.44 -33.65
C LYS A 150 13.62 -30.06 -32.72
N PRO A 151 14.91 -29.66 -32.82
CA PRO A 151 15.89 -29.99 -31.79
C PRO A 151 15.36 -29.62 -30.39
N PRO A 152 15.63 -30.43 -29.36
CA PRO A 152 15.01 -30.28 -28.04
C PRO A 152 15.28 -28.90 -27.41
N GLU A 153 16.47 -28.35 -27.63
CA GLU A 153 16.88 -27.01 -27.19
C GLU A 153 15.92 -25.89 -27.67
N GLU A 154 15.30 -26.06 -28.85
CA GLU A 154 14.38 -25.10 -29.45
C GLU A 154 12.91 -25.51 -29.32
N GLN A 155 12.63 -26.82 -29.31
CA GLN A 155 11.27 -27.36 -29.27
C GLN A 155 10.58 -27.07 -27.94
N PHE A 156 11.34 -27.18 -26.84
CA PHE A 156 10.81 -27.06 -25.48
C PHE A 156 11.05 -25.67 -24.87
N ALA A 157 11.72 -24.79 -25.60
CA ALA A 157 11.96 -23.41 -25.20
C ALA A 157 10.75 -22.53 -25.56
N LEU A 158 9.95 -22.18 -24.56
CA LEU A 158 8.84 -21.25 -24.74
C LEU A 158 9.33 -19.80 -24.80
N PRO A 159 8.67 -18.91 -25.57
CA PRO A 159 9.05 -17.51 -25.63
C PRO A 159 8.96 -16.81 -24.26
N SER A 160 9.96 -15.98 -23.92
CA SER A 160 9.95 -15.21 -22.65
C SER A 160 8.71 -14.35 -22.49
N ALA A 161 8.16 -13.82 -23.59
CA ALA A 161 6.91 -13.05 -23.57
C ALA A 161 5.71 -13.87 -23.06
N LEU A 162 5.64 -15.15 -23.45
CA LEU A 162 4.59 -16.09 -23.04
C LEU A 162 4.76 -16.48 -21.57
N LEU A 163 6.00 -16.80 -21.16
CA LEU A 163 6.34 -17.13 -19.77
C LEU A 163 6.05 -15.96 -18.82
N ARG A 164 6.44 -14.74 -19.23
CA ARG A 164 6.10 -13.50 -18.52
C ARG A 164 4.59 -13.32 -18.41
N ALA A 165 3.83 -13.54 -19.48
CA ALA A 165 2.37 -13.41 -19.44
C ALA A 165 1.74 -14.39 -18.45
N LEU A 166 2.15 -15.67 -18.47
CA LEU A 166 1.69 -16.69 -17.52
C LEU A 166 1.96 -16.29 -16.06
N LEU A 167 3.19 -15.83 -15.76
CA LEU A 167 3.54 -15.38 -14.41
C LEU A 167 2.81 -14.10 -14.02
N CYS A 168 2.60 -13.14 -14.93
CA CYS A 168 1.80 -11.95 -14.61
C CYS A 168 0.32 -12.31 -14.36
N ILE A 169 -0.25 -13.29 -15.09
CA ILE A 169 -1.58 -13.82 -14.78
C ILE A 169 -1.56 -14.46 -13.39
N ALA A 170 -0.51 -15.20 -13.05
CA ALA A 170 -0.36 -15.83 -11.75
C ALA A 170 -0.27 -14.78 -10.62
N ALA A 171 0.52 -13.73 -10.80
CA ALA A 171 0.62 -12.60 -9.87
C ALA A 171 -0.72 -11.87 -9.71
N TYR A 172 -1.48 -11.69 -10.79
CA TYR A 172 -2.83 -11.14 -10.72
C TYR A 172 -3.75 -12.04 -9.89
N GLN A 173 -3.71 -13.36 -10.09
CA GLN A 173 -4.46 -14.31 -9.26
C GLN A 173 -4.01 -14.29 -7.80
N CYS A 174 -2.71 -14.14 -7.53
CA CYS A 174 -2.17 -13.96 -6.18
C CYS A 174 -2.64 -12.66 -5.49
N THR A 175 -2.95 -11.62 -6.28
CA THR A 175 -3.56 -10.38 -5.76
C THR A 175 -5.01 -10.62 -5.35
N LEU A 176 -5.71 -11.54 -6.00
CA LEU A 176 -7.10 -11.93 -5.69
C LEU A 176 -7.17 -12.97 -4.56
N ASP A 177 -6.26 -13.94 -4.55
CA ASP A 177 -6.15 -15.02 -3.55
C ASP A 177 -4.67 -15.31 -3.23
N HIS A 178 -4.24 -14.89 -2.05
CA HIS A 178 -2.87 -15.07 -1.58
C HIS A 178 -2.47 -16.55 -1.42
N ASN A 179 -3.42 -17.47 -1.23
CA ASN A 179 -3.11 -18.90 -1.05
C ASN A 179 -2.58 -19.56 -2.34
N TYR A 180 -2.81 -18.92 -3.49
CA TYR A 180 -2.30 -19.40 -4.76
C TYR A 180 -0.76 -19.34 -4.88
N PHE A 181 -0.09 -18.59 -4.01
CA PHE A 181 1.36 -18.40 -4.04
C PHE A 181 2.15 -19.70 -3.99
N THR A 182 1.75 -20.67 -3.16
CA THR A 182 2.45 -21.96 -3.02
C THR A 182 2.49 -22.71 -4.36
N THR A 183 1.39 -22.68 -5.11
CA THR A 183 1.33 -23.27 -6.45
C THR A 183 2.19 -22.48 -7.44
N CYS A 184 2.24 -21.15 -7.32
CA CYS A 184 3.12 -20.31 -8.13
C CYS A 184 4.60 -20.61 -7.87
N GLN A 185 4.98 -20.89 -6.63
CA GLN A 185 6.34 -21.29 -6.29
C GLN A 185 6.73 -22.63 -6.94
N LEU A 186 5.83 -23.61 -6.94
CA LEU A 186 6.02 -24.88 -7.67
C LEU A 186 6.13 -24.67 -9.18
N LEU A 187 5.28 -23.79 -9.74
CA LEU A 187 5.36 -23.41 -11.14
C LEU A 187 6.71 -22.77 -11.48
N PHE A 188 7.14 -21.79 -10.70
CA PHE A 188 8.40 -21.08 -10.92
C PHE A 188 9.60 -22.03 -10.83
N ALA A 189 9.64 -22.91 -9.83
CA ALA A 189 10.70 -23.92 -9.71
C ALA A 189 10.78 -24.85 -10.94
N ARG A 190 9.63 -25.23 -11.52
CA ARG A 190 9.59 -26.01 -12.77
C ARG A 190 10.06 -25.20 -13.97
N MET A 191 9.59 -23.94 -14.08
CA MET A 191 10.00 -23.04 -15.16
C MET A 191 11.51 -22.78 -15.11
N GLU A 192 12.09 -22.57 -13.94
CA GLU A 192 13.54 -22.36 -13.78
C GLU A 192 14.35 -23.60 -14.20
N GLN A 193 13.83 -24.81 -13.94
CA GLN A 193 14.49 -26.06 -14.34
C GLN A 193 14.34 -26.38 -15.83
N GLN A 194 13.25 -25.95 -16.46
CA GLN A 194 12.87 -26.37 -17.82
C GLN A 194 13.10 -25.27 -18.88
N GLN A 195 13.09 -24.00 -18.48
CA GLN A 195 13.15 -22.84 -19.37
C GLN A 195 14.38 -22.00 -19.08
N GLN A 196 14.73 -21.12 -20.02
CA GLN A 196 15.80 -20.15 -19.80
C GLN A 196 15.38 -19.08 -18.78
N THR A 197 16.23 -18.85 -17.79
CA THR A 197 16.02 -17.81 -16.77
C THR A 197 16.31 -16.44 -17.35
N THR A 198 15.29 -15.80 -17.91
CA THR A 198 15.40 -14.49 -18.55
C THR A 198 14.99 -13.34 -17.61
N PRO A 199 15.44 -12.10 -17.88
CA PRO A 199 15.09 -10.94 -17.06
C PRO A 199 13.58 -10.74 -16.94
N GLU A 200 12.82 -11.02 -18.00
CA GLU A 200 11.35 -10.92 -18.03
C GLU A 200 10.68 -11.88 -17.03
N VAL A 201 11.19 -13.11 -16.95
CA VAL A 201 10.67 -14.17 -16.09
C VAL A 201 11.01 -13.89 -14.63
N ILE A 202 12.25 -13.49 -14.32
CA ILE A 202 12.65 -13.13 -12.95
C ILE A 202 11.88 -11.90 -12.47
N SER A 203 11.73 -10.87 -13.32
CA SER A 203 10.92 -9.69 -12.99
C SER A 203 9.48 -10.07 -12.69
N ALA A 204 8.88 -10.94 -13.51
CA ALA A 204 7.51 -11.41 -13.30
C ALA A 204 7.37 -12.25 -12.01
N TRP A 205 8.41 -13.02 -11.65
CA TRP A 205 8.46 -13.72 -10.36
C TRP A 205 8.55 -12.76 -9.17
N VAL A 206 9.37 -11.70 -9.25
CA VAL A 206 9.38 -10.63 -8.24
C VAL A 206 7.98 -10.04 -8.08
N TYR A 207 7.24 -9.84 -9.18
CA TYR A 207 5.85 -9.40 -9.11
C TYR A 207 4.92 -10.43 -8.45
N CYS A 208 5.07 -11.74 -8.72
CA CYS A 208 4.33 -12.78 -7.99
C CYS A 208 4.58 -12.70 -6.47
N CYS A 209 5.83 -12.61 -6.04
CA CYS A 209 6.19 -12.48 -4.63
C CYS A 209 5.57 -11.21 -4.00
N ALA A 210 5.67 -10.07 -4.69
CA ALA A 210 5.08 -8.82 -4.24
C ALA A 210 3.54 -8.89 -4.15
N ALA A 211 2.88 -9.47 -5.15
CA ALA A 211 1.44 -9.65 -5.19
C ALA A 211 0.92 -10.56 -4.05
N SER A 212 1.72 -11.54 -3.66
CA SER A 212 1.45 -12.48 -2.56
C SER A 212 1.89 -12.02 -1.19
N ALA A 213 2.25 -10.75 -1.01
CA ALA A 213 2.70 -10.22 0.27
C ALA A 213 4.02 -10.85 0.79
N LYS A 214 4.83 -11.41 -0.11
CA LYS A 214 6.17 -11.98 0.19
C LYS A 214 7.25 -10.96 -0.13
N VAL A 215 7.20 -9.85 0.63
CA VAL A 215 8.03 -8.67 0.36
C VAL A 215 9.53 -8.99 0.51
N GLU A 216 9.92 -9.79 1.49
CA GLU A 216 11.32 -10.19 1.70
C GLU A 216 11.89 -10.95 0.49
N ASP A 217 11.17 -11.96 0.01
CA ASP A 217 11.55 -12.72 -1.18
C ASP A 217 11.62 -11.83 -2.42
N ALA A 218 10.62 -10.94 -2.60
CA ALA A 218 10.59 -10.02 -3.73
C ALA A 218 11.84 -9.12 -3.78
N PHE A 219 12.23 -8.53 -2.65
CA PHE A 219 13.43 -7.70 -2.57
C PHE A 219 14.72 -8.53 -2.66
N ALA A 220 14.76 -9.75 -2.15
CA ALA A 220 15.91 -10.64 -2.29
C ALA A 220 16.18 -10.96 -3.77
N TYR A 221 15.13 -11.29 -4.54
CA TYR A 221 15.26 -11.51 -5.99
C TYR A 221 15.60 -10.22 -6.74
N ALA A 222 15.03 -9.07 -6.37
CA ALA A 222 15.39 -7.79 -6.98
C ALA A 222 16.86 -7.41 -6.71
N LYS A 223 17.37 -7.66 -5.50
CA LYS A 223 18.78 -7.48 -5.15
C LYS A 223 19.67 -8.42 -5.95
N TYR A 224 19.30 -9.70 -6.05
CA TYR A 224 20.00 -10.67 -6.88
C TYR A 224 20.10 -10.22 -8.34
N MET A 225 19.02 -9.67 -8.90
CA MET A 225 19.03 -9.11 -10.26
C MET A 225 20.02 -7.94 -10.36
N ALA A 226 20.00 -7.01 -9.40
CA ALA A 226 20.91 -5.86 -9.40
C ALA A 226 22.39 -6.27 -9.24
N GLU A 227 22.70 -7.23 -8.37
CA GLU A 227 24.06 -7.76 -8.17
C GLU A 227 24.62 -8.45 -9.43
N ARG A 228 23.74 -8.96 -10.29
CA ARG A 228 24.10 -9.63 -11.54
C ARG A 228 23.91 -8.77 -12.79
N ASP A 229 23.64 -7.47 -12.62
CA ASP A 229 23.36 -6.54 -13.72
C ASP A 229 22.24 -7.00 -14.67
N ILE A 230 21.22 -7.66 -14.09
CA ILE A 230 20.03 -8.12 -14.81
C ILE A 230 18.99 -6.99 -14.79
N PRO A 231 18.58 -6.43 -15.95
CA PRO A 231 17.63 -5.33 -15.98
C PRO A 231 16.23 -5.77 -15.56
N PHE A 232 15.50 -4.90 -14.87
CA PHE A 232 14.09 -5.15 -14.53
C PHE A 232 13.18 -4.86 -15.74
N ASP A 233 12.25 -5.77 -16.04
CA ASP A 233 11.32 -5.62 -17.16
C ASP A 233 10.32 -4.47 -16.91
N MET A 234 10.33 -3.48 -17.79
CA MET A 234 9.49 -2.28 -17.70
C MET A 234 7.98 -2.54 -17.84
N MET A 235 7.59 -3.55 -18.61
CA MET A 235 6.19 -3.96 -18.73
C MET A 235 5.72 -4.57 -17.41
N VAL A 236 6.53 -5.45 -16.79
CA VAL A 236 6.22 -6.02 -15.47
C VAL A 236 6.14 -4.92 -14.42
N PHE A 237 7.10 -3.98 -14.42
CA PHE A 237 7.07 -2.82 -13.52
C PHE A 237 5.77 -2.01 -13.68
N SER A 238 5.32 -1.79 -14.92
CA SER A 238 4.06 -1.10 -15.18
C SER A 238 2.85 -1.89 -14.66
N LEU A 239 2.81 -3.21 -14.82
CA LEU A 239 1.72 -4.05 -14.32
C LEU A 239 1.68 -4.10 -12.79
N MET A 240 2.85 -4.14 -12.14
CA MET A 240 2.95 -4.11 -10.68
C MET A 240 2.37 -2.81 -10.08
N GLN A 241 2.45 -1.69 -10.79
CA GLN A 241 1.82 -0.42 -10.40
C GLN A 241 0.32 -0.35 -10.74
N ASN A 242 -0.22 -1.33 -11.49
CA ASN A 242 -1.60 -1.38 -11.96
C ASN A 242 -2.29 -2.71 -11.58
N PRO A 243 -2.46 -3.01 -10.28
CA PRO A 243 -2.83 -4.34 -9.77
C PRO A 243 -4.24 -4.86 -10.13
N SER A 244 -5.11 -4.09 -10.81
CA SER A 244 -6.39 -4.63 -11.34
C SER A 244 -6.38 -4.99 -12.80
N VAL A 245 -5.33 -4.61 -13.54
CA VAL A 245 -5.28 -4.93 -14.97
C VAL A 245 -4.86 -6.39 -15.08
N ASN A 246 -5.79 -7.24 -15.51
CA ASN A 246 -5.40 -8.58 -15.94
C ASN A 246 -4.50 -8.42 -17.18
N PRO A 247 -3.26 -8.95 -17.18
CA PRO A 247 -2.31 -8.76 -18.29
C PRO A 247 -2.83 -9.27 -19.64
N VAL A 248 -3.82 -10.17 -19.64
CA VAL A 248 -4.45 -10.76 -20.83
C VAL A 248 -5.53 -9.85 -21.45
N MET A 249 -6.21 -9.06 -20.60
CA MET A 249 -7.30 -8.16 -20.97
C MET A 249 -6.86 -6.74 -20.60
N LYS A 250 -6.19 -6.04 -21.52
CA LYS A 250 -5.60 -4.70 -21.28
C LYS A 250 -6.64 -3.57 -21.06
N GLU A 251 -7.74 -3.81 -20.36
CA GLU A 251 -8.71 -2.79 -19.95
C GLU A 251 -9.24 -3.03 -18.52
N ALA A 252 -9.28 -1.92 -17.75
CA ALA A 252 -9.82 -1.69 -16.39
C ALA A 252 -8.86 -1.82 -15.18
N ARG A 253 -8.97 -0.83 -14.26
CA ARG A 253 -7.95 -0.24 -13.35
C ARG A 253 -8.20 -0.51 -11.84
N ALA A 254 -7.21 -0.14 -11.01
CA ALA A 254 -6.66 -0.81 -9.81
C ALA A 254 -7.50 -0.98 -8.52
N VAL A 255 -7.08 -1.99 -7.74
CA VAL A 255 -7.35 -2.30 -6.32
C VAL A 255 -6.06 -2.05 -5.53
N SER A 256 -6.13 -1.31 -4.43
CA SER A 256 -4.95 -1.00 -3.61
C SER A 256 -4.55 -2.18 -2.71
N GLN A 257 -3.27 -2.56 -2.73
CA GLN A 257 -2.65 -3.32 -1.64
C GLN A 257 -2.24 -2.34 -0.52
N ALA A 258 -3.13 -2.12 0.44
CA ALA A 258 -2.95 -1.09 1.48
C ALA A 258 -2.20 -1.55 2.74
N ALA A 259 -1.86 -2.85 2.86
CA ALA A 259 -1.37 -3.41 4.13
C ALA A 259 0.17 -3.46 4.27
N GLU A 260 0.95 -3.45 3.18
CA GLU A 260 2.40 -3.76 3.27
C GLU A 260 3.36 -2.67 2.76
N LYS A 261 2.81 -1.54 2.31
CA LYS A 261 3.58 -0.45 1.68
C LYS A 261 4.76 0.03 2.54
N MET A 262 4.55 0.22 3.85
CA MET A 262 5.59 0.69 4.76
C MET A 262 6.59 -0.41 5.14
N GLY A 263 6.21 -1.69 5.04
CA GLY A 263 7.11 -2.82 5.27
C GLY A 263 8.23 -2.91 4.23
N SER A 264 7.95 -2.47 3.00
CA SER A 264 8.95 -2.43 1.91
C SER A 264 10.19 -1.59 2.25
N ILE A 265 10.01 -0.48 2.97
CA ILE A 265 11.10 0.43 3.38
C ILE A 265 11.99 -0.25 4.41
N ARG A 266 11.37 -0.92 5.40
CA ARG A 266 12.08 -1.68 6.44
C ARG A 266 12.94 -2.79 5.83
N ILE A 267 12.36 -3.56 4.92
CA ILE A 267 13.04 -4.68 4.26
C ILE A 267 14.17 -4.18 3.35
N SER A 268 13.96 -3.08 2.64
CA SER A 268 15.01 -2.44 1.84
C SER A 268 16.22 -2.06 2.69
N ALA A 269 16.00 -1.45 3.86
CA ALA A 269 17.07 -1.08 4.78
C ALA A 269 17.80 -2.32 5.33
N ALA A 270 17.05 -3.34 5.74
CA ALA A 270 17.62 -4.59 6.26
C ALA A 270 18.48 -5.33 5.23
N LEU A 271 18.11 -5.27 3.95
CA LEU A 271 18.84 -5.90 2.85
C LEU A 271 19.97 -5.01 2.27
N GLY A 272 20.11 -3.77 2.76
CA GLY A 272 21.10 -2.81 2.28
C GLY A 272 20.78 -2.27 0.87
N ILE A 273 19.51 -2.28 0.46
CA ILE A 273 19.07 -1.79 -0.85
C ILE A 273 18.91 -0.28 -0.79
N LEU A 274 19.60 0.43 -1.69
CA LEU A 274 19.49 1.88 -1.81
C LEU A 274 18.18 2.28 -2.48
N LEU A 275 17.45 3.21 -1.88
CA LEU A 275 16.22 3.74 -2.46
C LEU A 275 16.53 4.92 -3.38
N ALA A 276 15.92 4.92 -4.57
CA ALA A 276 15.95 6.08 -5.44
C ALA A 276 15.31 7.30 -4.75
N GLU A 277 15.83 8.50 -5.02
CA GLU A 277 15.33 9.78 -4.47
C GLU A 277 13.81 9.93 -4.67
N ARG A 278 13.29 9.51 -5.83
CA ARG A 278 11.85 9.53 -6.13
C ARG A 278 11.04 8.64 -5.18
N THR A 279 11.52 7.42 -4.89
CA THR A 279 10.88 6.48 -3.97
C THR A 279 10.94 7.00 -2.55
N LEU A 280 12.08 7.56 -2.13
CA LEU A 280 12.25 8.15 -0.81
C LEU A 280 11.30 9.35 -0.61
N SER A 281 11.22 10.25 -1.60
CA SER A 281 10.29 11.39 -1.57
C SER A 281 8.83 10.95 -1.54
N LEU A 282 8.45 9.94 -2.34
CA LEU A 282 7.10 9.36 -2.31
C LEU A 282 6.77 8.79 -0.93
N SER A 283 7.68 8.02 -0.34
CA SER A 283 7.53 7.43 0.99
C SER A 283 7.31 8.49 2.07
N VAL A 284 8.04 9.61 2.04
CA VAL A 284 7.83 10.73 2.98
C VAL A 284 6.45 11.36 2.79
N GLN A 285 6.02 11.58 1.55
CA GLN A 285 4.70 12.19 1.31
C GLN A 285 3.53 11.27 1.70
N VAL A 286 3.71 9.97 1.53
CA VAL A 286 2.75 8.95 2.01
C VAL A 286 2.73 8.95 3.54
N PHE A 287 3.91 8.92 4.17
CA PHE A 287 4.04 9.03 5.63
C PHE A 287 3.35 10.30 6.15
N ALA A 288 3.49 11.42 5.42
CA ALA A 288 2.83 12.68 5.77
C ALA A 288 1.30 12.61 5.65
N ARG A 289 0.77 12.00 4.58
CA ARG A 289 -0.68 11.81 4.39
C ARG A 289 -1.29 10.86 5.42
N GLU A 290 -0.57 9.80 5.74
CA GLU A 290 -0.96 8.84 6.79
C GLU A 290 -0.60 9.34 8.20
N LYS A 291 0.02 10.53 8.30
CA LYS A 291 0.42 11.18 9.55
C LYS A 291 1.34 10.33 10.43
N GLY A 292 2.08 9.42 9.81
CA GLY A 292 2.91 8.43 10.49
C GLY A 292 2.14 7.46 11.39
N LEU A 293 0.81 7.33 11.22
CA LEU A 293 0.00 6.45 12.05
C LEU A 293 0.32 4.98 11.76
N ARG A 294 0.41 4.59 10.48
CA ARG A 294 0.68 3.21 10.05
C ARG A 294 2.18 2.91 9.93
N CYS A 295 2.97 3.35 10.92
CA CYS A 295 4.42 3.21 10.88
C CYS A 295 4.97 2.66 12.22
N GLY A 296 5.65 1.52 12.16
CA GLY A 296 6.35 0.93 13.31
C GLY A 296 7.73 1.55 13.56
N PRO A 297 8.34 1.31 14.73
CA PRO A 297 9.61 1.94 15.09
C PRO A 297 10.76 1.54 14.15
N ARG A 298 10.82 0.28 13.71
CA ARG A 298 11.81 -0.19 12.74
C ARG A 298 11.67 0.50 11.38
N THR A 299 10.45 0.77 10.95
CA THR A 299 10.19 1.50 9.70
C THR A 299 10.62 2.96 9.82
N VAL A 300 10.38 3.61 10.97
CA VAL A 300 10.85 4.99 11.19
C VAL A 300 12.38 5.03 11.16
N LYS A 301 13.06 4.08 11.84
CA LYS A 301 14.53 3.97 11.79
C LYS A 301 15.05 3.83 10.37
N ALA A 302 14.45 2.93 9.58
CA ALA A 302 14.80 2.73 8.17
C ALA A 302 14.62 4.02 7.35
N LEU A 303 13.47 4.71 7.49
CA LEU A 303 13.21 5.99 6.84
C LEU A 303 14.24 7.06 7.21
N VAL A 304 14.55 7.17 8.50
CA VAL A 304 15.54 8.13 9.02
C VAL A 304 16.93 7.83 8.46
N GLY A 305 17.35 6.56 8.43
CA GLY A 305 18.62 6.15 7.82
C GLY A 305 18.72 6.52 6.34
N PHE A 306 17.69 6.25 5.55
CA PHE A 306 17.66 6.66 4.14
C PHE A 306 17.67 8.18 3.96
N LEU A 307 16.94 8.91 4.80
CA LEU A 307 16.86 10.37 4.72
C LEU A 307 18.15 11.07 5.16
N ALA A 308 18.87 10.52 6.13
CA ALA A 308 20.17 11.00 6.55
C ALA A 308 21.20 10.86 5.42
N ARG A 309 21.13 9.77 4.66
CA ARG A 309 22.04 9.50 3.54
C ARG A 309 21.71 10.32 2.29
N ASP A 310 20.49 10.19 1.77
CA ASP A 310 20.12 10.66 0.42
C ASP A 310 18.89 11.61 0.43
N GLY A 311 18.38 11.96 1.62
CA GLY A 311 17.23 12.85 1.78
C GLY A 311 17.58 14.34 1.89
N THR A 312 16.54 15.14 2.13
CA THR A 312 16.63 16.56 2.49
C THR A 312 16.48 16.74 3.99
N ALA A 313 17.15 17.74 4.59
CA ALA A 313 17.07 18.02 6.03
C ALA A 313 15.62 18.23 6.51
N SER A 314 14.78 18.90 5.72
CA SER A 314 13.37 19.15 6.04
C SER A 314 12.54 17.87 6.15
N HIS A 315 12.66 16.94 5.19
CA HIS A 315 12.01 15.63 5.25
C HIS A 315 12.47 14.80 6.45
N LEU A 316 13.78 14.80 6.75
CA LEU A 316 14.34 14.11 7.92
C LEU A 316 13.75 14.65 9.22
N LEU A 317 13.78 15.97 9.40
CA LEU A 317 13.19 16.65 10.54
C LEU A 317 11.69 16.38 10.67
N TYR A 318 10.95 16.43 9.56
CA TYR A 318 9.51 16.15 9.56
C TYR A 318 9.20 14.75 10.08
N VAL A 319 9.91 13.73 9.58
CA VAL A 319 9.71 12.33 10.00
C VAL A 319 10.02 12.16 11.48
N LEU A 320 11.15 12.69 11.96
CA LEU A 320 11.54 12.61 13.37
C LEU A 320 10.55 13.35 14.29
N LEU A 321 10.19 14.60 13.97
CA LEU A 321 9.24 15.38 14.75
C LEU A 321 7.86 14.71 14.79
N ARG A 322 7.37 14.20 13.66
CA ARG A 322 6.07 13.53 13.61
C ARG A 322 6.09 12.22 14.41
N ALA A 323 7.19 11.48 14.34
CA ALA A 323 7.37 10.27 15.11
C ALA A 323 7.36 10.55 16.63
N ARG A 324 8.14 11.54 17.10
CA ARG A 324 8.14 11.97 18.51
C ARG A 324 6.77 12.50 18.96
N LYS A 325 6.06 13.25 18.09
CA LYS A 325 4.68 13.70 18.38
C LYS A 325 3.73 12.51 18.54
N ASN A 326 3.85 11.49 17.69
CA ASN A 326 3.02 10.28 17.77
C ASN A 326 3.32 9.47 19.03
N GLU A 327 4.56 9.43 19.54
CA GLU A 327 4.89 8.78 20.82
C GLU A 327 4.20 9.44 22.04
N LEU A 328 3.93 10.74 21.95
CA LEU A 328 3.26 11.53 23.00
C LEU A 328 1.72 11.47 22.93
N LEU A 329 1.17 10.90 21.86
CA LEU A 329 -0.27 10.82 21.66
C LEU A 329 -0.87 9.68 22.52
N PRO A 330 -2.01 9.91 23.19
CA PRO A 330 -2.62 8.92 24.07
C PRO A 330 -3.05 7.65 23.33
N GLU A 331 -3.28 7.73 22.02
CA GLU A 331 -3.58 6.59 21.15
C GLU A 331 -2.41 5.60 21.04
N PHE A 332 -1.17 6.05 21.25
CA PHE A 332 0.04 5.25 21.15
C PHE A 332 0.69 4.91 22.50
N HIS A 333 0.08 5.33 23.62
CA HIS A 333 0.56 4.95 24.94
C HIS A 333 0.54 3.42 25.13
N GLY A 334 1.66 2.86 25.56
CA GLY A 334 1.85 1.41 25.75
C GLY A 334 2.36 0.65 24.52
N LEU A 335 2.72 1.35 23.45
CA LEU A 335 3.49 0.82 22.33
C LEU A 335 4.99 1.08 22.53
N PRO A 336 5.88 0.25 21.94
CA PRO A 336 7.32 0.49 22.04
C PRO A 336 7.69 1.82 21.38
N GLN A 337 8.45 2.62 22.10
CA GLN A 337 9.00 3.88 21.60
C GLN A 337 10.15 3.61 20.63
N ILE A 338 10.46 4.61 19.82
CA ILE A 338 11.58 4.62 18.89
C ILE A 338 12.83 4.96 19.69
N ALA A 339 13.62 3.93 19.95
CA ALA A 339 14.95 4.04 20.53
C ALA A 339 15.98 3.57 19.51
N PHE A 340 16.89 4.44 19.09
CA PHE A 340 18.01 4.09 18.21
C PHE A 340 19.09 3.38 19.04
N THR A 341 19.80 2.43 18.46
CA THR A 341 20.99 1.85 19.10
C THR A 341 22.16 2.81 18.95
N SER A 342 23.17 2.74 19.82
CA SER A 342 24.33 3.64 19.74
C SER A 342 25.02 3.59 18.35
N GLU A 343 25.05 2.40 17.73
CA GLU A 343 25.57 2.19 16.38
C GLU A 343 24.70 2.89 15.31
N GLU A 344 23.37 2.76 15.41
CA GLU A 344 22.43 3.43 14.50
C GLU A 344 22.53 4.96 14.62
N GLU A 345 22.59 5.47 15.86
CA GLU A 345 22.74 6.91 16.13
C GLU A 345 24.04 7.44 15.54
N GLU A 346 25.15 6.74 15.76
CA GLU A 346 26.47 7.13 15.25
C GLU A 346 26.45 7.20 13.72
N VAL A 347 25.93 6.17 13.05
CA VAL A 347 25.84 6.14 11.57
C VAL A 347 24.97 7.28 11.04
N ILE A 348 23.80 7.53 11.65
CA ILE A 348 22.91 8.61 11.24
C ILE A 348 23.62 9.96 11.39
N LEU A 349 24.24 10.22 12.55
CA LEU A 349 24.90 11.49 12.83
C LEU A 349 26.14 11.70 11.96
N GLN A 350 26.92 10.65 11.70
CA GLN A 350 28.04 10.71 10.75
C GLN A 350 27.57 11.13 9.36
N HIS A 351 26.48 10.55 8.85
CA HIS A 351 25.91 10.96 7.56
C HIS A 351 25.41 12.41 7.57
N VAL A 352 24.73 12.83 8.63
CA VAL A 352 24.23 14.21 8.77
C VAL A 352 25.39 15.21 8.85
N THR A 353 26.46 14.90 9.58
CA THR A 353 27.67 15.74 9.66
C THR A 353 28.36 15.84 8.29
N ALA A 354 28.61 14.72 7.62
CA ALA A 354 29.22 14.71 6.29
C ALA A 354 28.37 15.50 5.27
N ARG A 355 27.04 15.37 5.34
CA ARG A 355 26.12 16.18 4.52
C ARG A 355 26.18 17.66 4.89
N GLY A 356 26.33 17.99 6.16
CA GLY A 356 26.45 19.37 6.66
C GLY A 356 27.67 20.12 6.14
N GLU A 357 28.76 19.42 5.79
CA GLU A 357 29.95 20.04 5.17
C GLU A 357 29.64 20.67 3.80
N HIS A 358 28.63 20.15 3.11
CA HIS A 358 28.27 20.57 1.75
C HIS A 358 26.88 21.22 1.66
N ASP A 359 25.98 20.89 2.57
CA ASP A 359 24.60 21.36 2.63
C ASP A 359 24.34 22.14 3.92
N LYS A 360 24.25 23.47 3.79
CA LYS A 360 23.98 24.38 4.90
C LYS A 360 22.71 24.01 5.65
N SER A 361 21.70 23.43 4.99
CA SER A 361 20.45 23.03 5.66
C SER A 361 20.67 21.90 6.67
N PHE A 362 21.57 20.96 6.39
CA PHE A 362 21.95 19.89 7.32
C PHE A 362 22.84 20.40 8.44
N ALA A 363 23.80 21.28 8.14
CA ALA A 363 24.63 21.93 9.18
C ALA A 363 23.76 22.67 10.20
N MET A 364 22.77 23.40 9.71
CA MET A 364 21.82 24.15 10.53
C MET A 364 20.87 23.24 11.32
N ALA A 365 20.38 22.15 10.73
CA ALA A 365 19.47 21.22 11.38
C ALA A 365 20.17 20.23 12.35
N TYR A 366 21.50 20.15 12.34
CA TYR A 366 22.27 19.11 13.03
C TYR A 366 21.92 18.98 14.51
N THR A 367 21.93 20.09 15.27
CA THR A 367 21.65 20.07 16.72
C THR A 367 20.25 19.52 17.00
N LEU A 368 19.25 19.94 16.24
CA LEU A 368 17.88 19.47 16.40
C LEU A 368 17.72 17.98 16.00
N ILE A 369 18.36 17.57 14.91
CA ILE A 369 18.37 16.16 14.48
C ILE A 369 19.01 15.30 15.57
N ARG A 370 20.14 15.74 16.13
CA ARG A 370 20.85 15.04 17.20
C ARG A 370 19.97 14.83 18.42
N THR A 371 19.32 15.88 18.94
CA THR A 371 18.41 15.77 20.08
C THR A 371 17.22 14.84 19.80
N LEU A 372 16.65 14.90 18.58
CA LEU A 372 15.52 14.03 18.20
C LEU A 372 15.91 12.55 18.07
N VAL A 373 17.14 12.27 17.61
CA VAL A 373 17.67 10.91 17.47
C VAL A 373 18.02 10.32 18.84
N GLN A 374 18.73 11.08 19.69
CA GLN A 374 19.16 10.65 21.04
C GLN A 374 17.98 10.39 22.01
N GLY A 375 16.77 10.87 21.66
CA GLY A 375 15.57 10.55 22.42
C GLY A 375 15.46 11.30 23.74
N ASP A 376 16.12 12.47 23.86
CA ASP A 376 15.90 13.40 24.96
C ASP A 376 14.41 13.73 25.09
N SER A 377 13.97 14.05 26.32
CA SER A 377 12.55 14.05 26.66
C SER A 377 11.71 14.85 25.62
N PRO A 378 10.84 14.18 24.83
CA PRO A 378 10.21 14.82 23.69
C PRO A 378 9.30 15.98 24.12
N GLN A 379 8.78 15.92 25.35
CA GLN A 379 7.96 16.97 25.94
C GLN A 379 8.74 18.27 26.17
N GLU A 380 9.98 18.21 26.65
CA GLU A 380 10.81 19.40 26.86
C GLU A 380 11.24 20.02 25.53
N LEU A 381 11.54 19.18 24.54
CA LEU A 381 11.86 19.63 23.19
C LEU A 381 10.68 20.38 22.54
N PHE A 382 9.46 19.85 22.61
CA PHE A 382 8.28 20.55 22.08
C PHE A 382 7.93 21.81 22.88
N ARG A 383 8.13 21.82 24.21
CA ARG A 383 7.96 23.04 25.03
C ARG A 383 8.97 24.11 24.64
N ALA A 384 10.25 23.76 24.49
CA ALA A 384 11.30 24.68 24.07
C ALA A 384 11.05 25.24 22.67
N LEU A 385 10.66 24.40 21.71
CA LEU A 385 10.28 24.83 20.37
C LEU A 385 9.08 25.78 20.39
N THR A 386 8.04 25.46 21.16
CA THR A 386 6.85 26.32 21.28
C THR A 386 7.19 27.68 21.90
N HIS A 387 8.04 27.70 22.92
CA HIS A 387 8.51 28.93 23.57
C HIS A 387 9.32 29.80 22.61
N ALA A 388 10.28 29.21 21.89
CA ALA A 388 11.08 29.91 20.88
C ALA A 388 10.24 30.48 19.73
N THR A 389 9.15 29.82 19.34
CA THR A 389 8.22 30.35 18.33
C THR A 389 7.33 31.48 18.85
N ARG A 390 7.03 31.54 20.16
CA ARG A 390 6.15 32.54 20.77
C ARG A 390 6.86 33.86 21.06
N LEU A 391 8.04 33.79 21.69
CA LEU A 391 8.85 34.98 21.99
C LEU A 391 9.11 35.83 20.73
N ARG A 392 9.17 35.18 19.57
CA ARG A 392 9.49 35.83 18.30
C ARG A 392 8.30 36.29 17.47
N GLY A 393 7.09 35.90 17.86
CA GLY A 393 5.86 36.47 17.31
C GLY A 393 5.52 37.82 17.95
N GLU A 394 6.10 38.11 19.13
CA GLU A 394 5.91 39.37 19.87
C GLU A 394 6.96 40.43 19.46
N ASP A 395 8.18 40.04 19.09
CA ASP A 395 9.22 40.95 18.61
C ASP A 395 8.95 41.59 17.22
N GLU A 396 8.02 41.04 16.40
CA GLU A 396 7.57 41.71 15.16
C GLU A 396 6.35 42.63 15.39
N ALA A 397 5.75 42.61 16.59
CA ALA A 397 4.58 43.43 16.93
C ALA A 397 4.89 44.60 17.87
N ASP A 398 5.93 44.50 18.71
CA ASP A 398 6.29 45.55 19.69
C ASP A 398 7.73 46.02 19.52
N GLU A 399 8.00 46.73 18.42
CA GLU A 399 9.11 47.69 18.39
C GLU A 399 8.64 48.99 19.08
N LEU A 400 8.42 48.92 20.40
CA LEU A 400 8.38 50.04 21.38
C LEU A 400 7.93 49.52 22.76
N THR A 401 8.82 48.88 23.52
CA THR A 401 9.19 49.27 24.90
C THR A 401 10.01 48.17 25.58
N SER A 402 11.27 48.50 25.85
CA SER A 402 12.17 47.72 26.69
C SER A 402 11.71 47.71 28.15
N THR A 403 11.62 46.52 28.76
CA THR A 403 12.12 46.30 30.13
C THR A 403 12.41 44.82 30.35
N SER A 404 13.66 44.55 30.72
CA SER A 404 14.18 43.24 31.14
C SER A 404 13.51 42.74 32.42
N THR A 405 13.13 41.47 32.45
CA THR A 405 13.14 40.66 33.67
C THR A 405 13.61 39.26 33.31
N GLY A 406 14.71 38.84 33.93
CA GLY A 406 15.33 37.55 33.69
C GLY A 406 14.47 36.42 34.27
N ASP A 407 14.11 35.48 33.41
CA ASP A 407 13.68 34.15 33.78
C ASP A 407 14.56 33.13 33.05
N ALA A 408 14.88 32.06 33.76
CA ALA A 408 15.85 31.05 33.36
C ALA A 408 15.52 30.45 31.99
N GLU A 409 16.41 30.73 31.03
CA GLU A 409 16.37 30.17 29.69
C GLU A 409 16.49 28.63 29.76
N PRO A 410 15.57 27.85 29.16
CA PRO A 410 15.64 26.40 29.20
C PRO A 410 16.89 25.91 28.47
N THR A 411 17.57 24.92 29.05
CA THR A 411 18.86 24.36 28.58
C THR A 411 18.88 23.95 27.11
N ALA A 412 17.72 23.58 26.55
CA ALA A 412 17.55 23.27 25.13
C ALA A 412 17.68 24.47 24.19
N VAL A 413 17.33 25.69 24.63
CA VAL A 413 17.51 26.94 23.88
C VAL A 413 18.98 27.39 23.94
N ARG A 414 19.63 27.19 25.10
CA ARG A 414 21.08 27.40 25.24
C ARG A 414 21.90 26.51 24.31
N ALA A 415 21.53 25.24 24.15
CA ALA A 415 22.19 24.32 23.23
C ALA A 415 22.00 24.68 21.73
N LEU A 416 20.95 25.43 21.40
CA LEU A 416 20.71 25.96 20.05
C LEU A 416 21.40 27.32 19.81
N SER A 417 21.70 28.05 20.89
CA SER A 417 22.32 29.38 20.87
C SER A 417 23.86 29.32 20.86
N ASP A 418 24.45 28.26 21.42
CA ASP A 418 25.91 28.12 21.52
C ASP A 418 26.52 27.71 20.16
N GLY A 419 26.79 28.70 19.30
CA GLY A 419 27.58 28.57 18.08
C GLY A 419 26.84 28.76 16.75
N VAL A 420 25.56 29.18 16.75
CA VAL A 420 24.77 29.41 15.52
C VAL A 420 24.47 30.90 15.37
N ASP A 421 24.87 31.49 14.24
CA ASP A 421 24.50 32.87 13.86
C ASP A 421 23.00 33.10 14.10
N GLU A 422 22.61 34.19 14.79
CA GLU A 422 21.20 34.51 15.10
C GLU A 422 20.31 34.47 13.85
N ARG A 423 20.83 34.90 12.70
CA ARG A 423 20.16 34.87 11.39
C ARG A 423 19.92 33.45 10.85
N SER A 424 20.77 32.49 11.24
CA SER A 424 20.66 31.08 10.88
C SER A 424 19.65 30.35 11.79
N LEU A 425 19.68 30.65 13.09
CA LEU A 425 18.66 30.18 14.04
C LEU A 425 17.26 30.65 13.62
N THR A 426 17.16 31.89 13.14
CA THR A 426 15.95 32.49 12.56
C THR A 426 15.34 31.64 11.45
N ALA A 427 16.16 31.17 10.52
CA ALA A 427 15.71 30.39 9.37
C ALA A 427 15.31 28.96 9.76
N ILE A 428 15.99 28.36 10.75
CA ILE A 428 15.61 27.06 11.31
C ILE A 428 14.27 27.18 12.03
N ILE A 429 14.09 28.17 12.90
CA ILE A 429 12.84 28.38 13.64
C ILE A 429 11.69 28.68 12.67
N ARG A 430 11.91 29.49 11.62
CA ARG A 430 10.91 29.74 10.58
C ARG A 430 10.60 28.48 9.78
N SER A 431 11.61 27.71 9.37
CA SER A 431 11.39 26.45 8.67
C SER A 431 10.72 25.39 9.54
N VAL A 432 11.05 25.30 10.82
CA VAL A 432 10.42 24.39 11.79
C VAL A 432 9.01 24.86 12.10
N ARG A 433 8.75 26.16 12.19
CA ARG A 433 7.41 26.76 12.30
C ARG A 433 6.59 26.48 11.06
N ASP A 434 7.12 26.68 9.85
CA ASP A 434 6.45 26.35 8.58
C ASP A 434 6.19 24.84 8.46
N ILE A 435 7.12 24.00 8.96
CA ILE A 435 6.94 22.54 9.04
C ILE A 435 5.87 22.18 10.09
N LEU A 436 5.86 22.79 11.28
CA LEU A 436 4.87 22.53 12.34
C LEU A 436 3.48 23.08 11.98
N GLU A 437 3.40 24.28 11.41
CA GLU A 437 2.19 24.88 10.86
C GLU A 437 1.71 24.10 9.63
N GLY A 438 2.62 23.58 8.81
CA GLY A 438 2.33 22.65 7.72
C GLY A 438 1.79 21.31 8.23
N VAL A 439 2.36 20.74 9.29
CA VAL A 439 1.87 19.55 10.01
C VAL A 439 0.46 19.83 10.54
N ASP A 440 0.24 20.99 11.14
CA ASP A 440 -1.04 21.36 11.74
C ASP A 440 -2.11 21.75 10.69
N ALA A 441 -1.71 22.34 9.55
CA ALA A 441 -2.58 22.63 8.40
C ALA A 441 -3.01 21.35 7.67
N LEU A 442 -2.08 20.40 7.47
CA LEU A 442 -2.39 19.02 7.02
C LEU A 442 -3.29 18.31 8.03
N ASP A 443 -3.11 18.55 9.34
CA ASP A 443 -3.99 18.04 10.39
C ASP A 443 -5.41 18.63 10.33
N ARG A 444 -5.58 19.89 9.93
CA ARG A 444 -6.89 20.52 9.70
C ARG A 444 -7.58 20.02 8.42
N ALA A 445 -6.84 19.90 7.32
CA ALA A 445 -7.36 19.42 6.04
C ALA A 445 -7.85 17.96 6.11
N GLY A 446 -7.16 17.09 6.86
CA GLY A 446 -7.55 15.68 7.03
C GLY A 446 -8.76 15.43 7.94
N ARG A 447 -9.23 16.41 8.72
CA ARG A 447 -10.44 16.25 9.57
C ARG A 447 -11.73 16.29 8.76
N TRP A 448 -11.71 16.92 7.58
CA TRP A 448 -12.89 17.04 6.72
C TRP A 448 -13.20 15.75 5.96
N THR A 449 -12.25 14.82 5.87
CA THR A 449 -12.39 13.54 5.14
C THR A 449 -12.88 12.38 6.02
N ARG A 450 -13.17 12.61 7.31
CA ARG A 450 -13.44 11.55 8.30
C ARG A 450 -14.91 11.47 8.74
N GLN A 451 -15.85 11.88 7.89
CA GLN A 451 -17.27 11.56 8.09
C GLN A 451 -17.63 10.32 7.25
N SER A 452 -18.12 9.29 7.95
CA SER A 452 -18.76 8.06 7.46
C SER A 452 -17.89 6.89 6.96
N THR A 453 -17.36 6.09 7.89
CA THR A 453 -17.24 4.62 7.70
C THR A 453 -17.79 3.89 8.92
N PRO A 454 -18.73 2.92 8.76
CA PRO A 454 -19.35 2.25 9.89
C PRO A 454 -18.44 1.15 10.46
N HIS A 455 -18.08 1.29 11.74
CA HIS A 455 -17.28 0.33 12.51
C HIS A 455 -18.18 -0.79 13.07
N SER A 456 -18.18 -2.01 12.51
CA SER A 456 -19.15 -3.04 12.95
C SER A 456 -18.60 -4.20 13.79
N VAL A 457 -17.30 -4.50 13.79
CA VAL A 457 -16.80 -5.73 14.46
C VAL A 457 -16.16 -5.46 15.84
N GLY A 458 -15.26 -4.48 15.97
CA GLY A 458 -14.62 -4.13 17.25
C GLY A 458 -15.56 -3.47 18.27
N SER A 459 -16.57 -2.74 17.77
CA SER A 459 -17.55 -2.04 18.60
C SER A 459 -18.48 -2.99 19.38
N SER A 460 -18.75 -4.18 18.83
CA SER A 460 -19.65 -5.16 19.45
C SER A 460 -19.04 -5.75 20.73
N ARG A 461 -17.76 -6.14 20.69
CA ARG A 461 -17.04 -6.74 21.83
C ARG A 461 -16.84 -5.76 23.00
N LEU A 462 -16.53 -4.50 22.69
CA LEU A 462 -16.44 -3.42 23.69
C LEU A 462 -17.80 -3.13 24.34
N SER A 463 -18.87 -3.09 23.56
CA SER A 463 -20.22 -2.87 24.09
C SER A 463 -20.73 -4.02 24.97
N ALA A 464 -20.24 -5.24 24.74
CA ALA A 464 -20.59 -6.42 25.55
C ALA A 464 -19.86 -6.39 26.90
N ARG A 465 -18.55 -6.11 26.92
CA ARG A 465 -17.78 -6.05 28.18
C ARG A 465 -18.16 -4.88 29.07
N ARG A 466 -18.55 -3.74 28.50
CA ARG A 466 -19.06 -2.59 29.27
C ARG A 466 -20.40 -2.91 29.95
N ARG A 467 -21.29 -3.65 29.27
CA ARG A 467 -22.54 -4.14 29.86
C ARG A 467 -22.31 -5.13 31.00
N GLU A 468 -21.35 -6.05 30.84
CA GLU A 468 -21.01 -7.04 31.89
C GLU A 468 -20.45 -6.38 33.16
N LEU A 469 -19.69 -5.28 33.00
CA LEU A 469 -19.23 -4.47 34.13
C LEU A 469 -20.39 -3.75 34.84
N ASP A 470 -21.34 -3.20 34.08
CA ASP A 470 -22.54 -2.53 34.61
C ASP A 470 -23.47 -3.54 35.33
N GLU A 471 -23.59 -4.77 34.82
CA GLU A 471 -24.38 -5.85 35.43
C GLU A 471 -23.79 -6.31 36.77
N LEU A 472 -22.46 -6.40 36.89
CA LEU A 472 -21.79 -6.76 38.15
C LEU A 472 -22.00 -5.73 39.28
N GLN A 473 -22.20 -4.46 38.93
CA GLN A 473 -22.55 -3.41 39.90
C GLN A 473 -23.97 -3.59 40.45
N GLN A 474 -24.86 -4.25 39.71
CA GLN A 474 -26.26 -4.47 40.07
C GLN A 474 -26.49 -5.82 40.78
N CYS A 475 -25.56 -6.77 40.66
CA CYS A 475 -25.71 -8.08 41.29
C CYS A 475 -25.35 -8.08 42.80
N SER A 476 -26.05 -8.92 43.57
CA SER A 476 -25.84 -9.15 45.00
C SER A 476 -24.64 -10.09 45.27
N VAL A 477 -23.50 -9.82 44.63
CA VAL A 477 -22.26 -10.58 44.83
C VAL A 477 -21.52 -10.05 46.08
N PRO A 478 -20.92 -10.93 46.91
CA PRO A 478 -20.06 -10.53 48.03
C PRO A 478 -18.96 -9.54 47.60
N SER A 479 -18.70 -8.53 48.43
CA SER A 479 -17.83 -7.38 48.10
C SER A 479 -16.42 -7.77 47.71
N ASN A 480 -15.86 -8.81 48.33
CA ASN A 480 -14.54 -9.35 48.03
C ASN A 480 -14.44 -9.98 46.63
N ILE A 481 -15.49 -10.67 46.16
CA ILE A 481 -15.53 -11.26 44.82
C ILE A 481 -15.82 -10.18 43.77
N ARG A 482 -16.65 -9.20 44.12
CA ARG A 482 -16.98 -8.07 43.25
C ARG A 482 -15.73 -7.24 42.89
N VAL A 483 -14.91 -6.87 43.89
CA VAL A 483 -13.68 -6.08 43.66
C VAL A 483 -12.69 -6.83 42.76
N LEU A 484 -12.60 -8.16 42.89
CA LEU A 484 -11.70 -8.98 42.10
C LEU A 484 -12.19 -9.13 40.65
N ALA A 485 -13.51 -9.32 40.46
CA ALA A 485 -14.15 -9.35 39.15
C ALA A 485 -14.10 -7.99 38.43
N GLU A 486 -14.31 -6.89 39.15
CA GLU A 486 -14.16 -5.52 38.64
C GLU A 486 -12.74 -5.26 38.15
N ARG A 487 -11.73 -5.67 38.93
CA ARG A 487 -10.33 -5.50 38.54
C ARG A 487 -9.97 -6.32 37.30
N HIS A 488 -10.49 -7.54 37.20
CA HIS A 488 -10.25 -8.41 36.05
C HIS A 488 -10.97 -7.90 34.79
N LEU A 489 -12.23 -7.47 34.91
CA LEU A 489 -12.97 -6.92 33.77
C LEU A 489 -12.43 -5.56 33.36
N ALA A 490 -11.99 -4.70 34.28
CA ALA A 490 -11.31 -3.46 33.93
C ALA A 490 -10.00 -3.72 33.18
N ALA A 491 -9.23 -4.73 33.57
CA ALA A 491 -8.05 -5.17 32.83
C ALA A 491 -8.41 -5.70 31.43
N GLU A 492 -9.42 -6.55 31.31
CA GLU A 492 -9.87 -7.04 30.00
C GLU A 492 -10.47 -5.94 29.10
N LEU A 493 -11.14 -4.95 29.69
CA LEU A 493 -11.75 -3.83 28.97
C LEU A 493 -10.66 -2.87 28.48
N THR A 494 -9.64 -2.59 29.31
CA THR A 494 -8.45 -1.83 28.88
C THR A 494 -7.66 -2.58 27.80
N ASP A 495 -7.53 -3.91 27.89
CA ASP A 495 -6.91 -4.73 26.84
C ASP A 495 -7.74 -4.79 25.56
N ALA A 496 -9.08 -4.86 25.65
CA ALA A 496 -9.96 -4.82 24.49
C ALA A 496 -9.97 -3.44 23.82
N GLU A 497 -10.00 -2.36 24.62
CA GLU A 497 -9.84 -0.98 24.13
C GLU A 497 -8.47 -0.78 23.50
N ARG A 498 -7.42 -1.38 24.07
CA ARG A 498 -6.08 -1.40 23.48
C ARG A 498 -6.10 -2.16 22.16
N SER A 499 -6.71 -3.35 22.08
CA SER A 499 -6.79 -4.16 20.86
C SER A 499 -7.56 -3.44 19.73
N VAL A 500 -8.66 -2.75 20.04
CA VAL A 500 -9.42 -1.95 19.08
C VAL A 500 -8.62 -0.72 18.64
N ARG A 501 -7.93 -0.03 19.57
CA ARG A 501 -6.99 1.07 19.25
C ARG A 501 -5.84 0.59 18.36
N LEU A 502 -5.25 -0.57 18.66
CA LEU A 502 -4.18 -1.18 17.87
C LEU A 502 -4.66 -1.53 16.47
N SER A 503 -5.85 -2.08 16.30
CA SER A 503 -6.40 -2.42 14.98
C SER A 503 -6.66 -1.19 14.08
N THR A 504 -6.72 0.02 14.66
CA THR A 504 -6.98 1.27 13.94
C THR A 504 -5.76 2.18 13.81
N ALA A 505 -4.82 2.11 14.75
CA ALA A 505 -3.62 2.94 14.81
C ALA A 505 -2.34 2.20 14.41
N TRP A 506 -2.33 0.87 14.41
CA TRP A 506 -1.14 0.04 14.17
C TRP A 506 -1.49 -1.07 13.18
N VAL A 507 -1.20 -0.85 11.89
CA VAL A 507 -0.95 -2.00 11.00
C VAL A 507 0.48 -2.42 11.32
N ASN A 508 0.63 -3.33 12.28
CA ASN A 508 1.93 -3.83 12.71
C ASN A 508 2.29 -5.10 11.92
N PRO A 509 3.31 -5.06 11.04
CA PRO A 509 4.04 -6.25 10.63
C PRO A 509 5.23 -6.57 11.57
N ASP A 510 5.34 -5.94 12.76
CA ASP A 510 6.29 -6.37 13.82
C ASP A 510 5.62 -7.31 14.85
N GLY A 511 4.59 -8.07 14.44
CA GLY A 511 4.07 -9.17 15.22
C GLY A 511 4.99 -10.39 15.14
N SER A 512 6.05 -10.39 15.95
CA SER A 512 6.61 -11.65 16.46
C SER A 512 5.59 -12.24 17.44
N LEU A 513 4.83 -13.22 16.98
CA LEU A 513 4.66 -14.46 17.71
C LEU A 513 5.39 -15.55 16.93
#